data_AF-A0A2G9CAR7-F1
#
_entry.id   AF-A0A2G9CAR7-F1
#
_cell.length_a   1.000
_cell.length_b   1.000
_cell.length_c   1.000
_cell.angle_alpha   90.00
_cell.angle_beta   90.00
_cell.angle_gamma   90.00
#
_symmetry.space_group_name_H-M   'P 1'
#
loop_
_entity.id
_entity.type
_entity.pdbx_description
1 polymer ?
#
loop_
_entity_poly.entity_id
_entity_poly.type
_entity_poly.pdbx_seq_one_letter_code
_entity_poly.pdbx_strand_id
1 'polypeptide(L)'
;MGLMSGPVVARAAPVVEVGMSCTVADGWWSLDRERPVQPEPVKVLAIKALTTGAPGAWVQPSRGKLTEHQLHIALDRLSDCR
;
A
#
# COMPACT_ATOMS: atom_id res chain seq x y z
N MET A 1 43.65 -8.85 -0.11
CA MET A 1 42.56 -8.69 -1.10
C MET A 1 41.61 -9.85 -0.94
N GLY A 2 40.31 -9.59 -0.78
CA GLY A 2 39.27 -10.62 -0.77
C GLY A 2 38.21 -10.46 0.32
N LEU A 3 37.39 -9.41 0.25
CA LEU A 3 36.12 -9.37 0.98
C LEU A 3 35.09 -10.15 0.16
N MET A 4 34.75 -11.35 0.62
CA MET A 4 33.70 -12.16 0.03
C MET A 4 32.34 -11.60 0.46
N SER A 5 31.69 -10.87 -0.45
CA SER A 5 30.29 -10.47 -0.32
C SER A 5 29.40 -11.71 -0.39
N GLY A 6 28.92 -12.18 0.76
CA GLY A 6 27.88 -13.21 0.83
C GLY A 6 26.56 -12.71 0.24
N PRO A 7 25.71 -13.61 -0.29
CA PRO A 7 24.42 -13.22 -0.84
C PRO A 7 23.53 -12.67 0.26
N VAL A 8 23.23 -11.37 0.20
CA VAL A 8 22.19 -10.75 1.01
C VAL A 8 20.87 -11.33 0.54
N VAL A 9 20.29 -12.23 1.35
CA VAL A 9 18.91 -12.68 1.18
C VAL A 9 18.02 -11.47 1.44
N ALA A 10 17.73 -10.71 0.39
CA ALA A 10 16.64 -9.75 0.41
C ALA A 10 15.38 -10.55 0.71
N ARG A 11 14.81 -10.39 1.91
CA ARG A 11 13.44 -10.82 2.18
C ARG A 11 12.60 -10.24 1.04
N ALA A 12 11.97 -11.10 0.24
CA ALA A 12 11.05 -10.67 -0.78
C ALA A 12 10.05 -9.73 -0.10
N ALA A 13 10.08 -8.45 -0.44
CA ALA A 13 9.03 -7.53 -0.02
C ALA A 13 7.71 -8.20 -0.44
N PRO A 14 6.70 -8.26 0.44
CA PRO A 14 5.43 -8.88 0.10
C PRO A 14 4.96 -8.30 -1.23
N VAL A 15 4.81 -9.18 -2.21
CA VAL A 15 4.42 -8.79 -3.57
C VAL A 15 2.96 -8.40 -3.46
N VAL A 16 2.67 -7.11 -3.58
CA VAL A 16 1.30 -6.61 -3.68
C VAL A 16 0.79 -6.97 -5.06
N GLU A 17 -0.39 -7.60 -5.12
CA GLU A 17 -1.04 -7.99 -6.37
C GLU A 17 -2.43 -7.35 -6.49
N VAL A 18 -2.91 -7.25 -7.73
CA VAL A 18 -4.27 -6.78 -8.01
C VAL A 18 -5.28 -7.75 -7.43
N GLY A 19 -6.29 -7.22 -6.73
CA GLY A 19 -7.32 -8.00 -6.06
C GLY A 19 -7.05 -8.27 -4.58
N MET A 20 -5.80 -8.10 -4.12
CA MET A 20 -5.45 -8.25 -2.71
C MET A 20 -6.14 -7.19 -1.84
N SER A 21 -6.44 -7.57 -0.62
CA SER A 21 -6.90 -6.66 0.43
C SER A 21 -5.71 -6.31 1.31
N CYS A 22 -5.34 -5.03 1.34
CA CYS A 22 -4.24 -4.49 2.12
C CYS A 22 -4.77 -3.52 3.17
N THR A 23 -3.91 -3.12 4.09
CA THR A 23 -4.16 -2.06 5.07
C THR A 23 -3.27 -0.87 4.71
N VAL A 24 -3.78 0.35 4.88
CA VAL A 24 -2.93 1.55 4.85
C VAL A 24 -2.77 2.04 6.29
N ALA A 25 -1.54 2.05 6.78
CA ALA A 25 -1.23 2.33 8.18
C ALA A 25 -1.35 3.81 8.58
N ASP A 26 -1.30 4.73 7.59
CA ASP A 26 -1.14 6.14 7.86
C ASP A 26 -2.40 6.96 7.62
N GLY A 27 -2.63 7.87 8.57
CA GLY A 27 -3.69 8.87 8.61
C GLY A 27 -3.74 9.93 7.51
N TRP A 28 -3.12 9.65 6.36
CA TRP A 28 -3.13 10.54 5.20
C TRP A 28 -4.50 10.63 4.52
N TRP A 29 -5.42 9.74 4.90
CA TRP A 29 -6.74 9.60 4.30
C TRP A 29 -7.79 9.20 5.35
N SER A 30 -7.80 9.83 6.52
CA SER A 30 -8.82 9.42 7.48
C SER A 30 -10.22 9.77 7.01
N LEU A 31 -11.02 8.72 6.84
CA LEU A 31 -12.45 8.77 6.53
C LEU A 31 -13.28 9.27 7.71
N ASP A 32 -12.67 9.33 8.90
CA ASP A 32 -13.24 9.80 10.15
C ASP A 32 -12.40 10.94 10.70
N ARG A 33 -12.99 12.15 10.70
CA ARG A 33 -12.34 13.37 11.17
C ARG A 33 -11.97 13.28 12.66
N GLU A 34 -12.61 12.39 13.42
CA GLU A 34 -12.36 12.16 14.84
C GLU A 34 -11.25 11.11 15.07
N ARG A 35 -10.92 10.31 14.05
CA ARG A 35 -9.92 9.24 14.14
C ARG A 35 -8.93 9.28 12.99
N PRO A 36 -8.08 10.33 12.93
CA PRO A 36 -7.21 10.56 11.80
C PRO A 36 -6.18 9.46 11.54
N VAL A 37 -5.88 8.60 12.52
CA VAL A 37 -4.74 7.65 12.47
C VAL A 37 -5.20 6.19 12.41
N GLN A 38 -6.48 5.92 12.12
CA GLN A 38 -6.95 4.54 12.07
C GLN A 38 -6.42 3.82 10.82
N PRO A 39 -5.85 2.61 10.95
CA PRO A 39 -5.50 1.78 9.81
C PRO A 39 -6.77 1.38 9.08
N GLU A 40 -6.77 1.55 7.77
CA GLU A 40 -7.96 1.37 6.96
C GLU A 40 -7.75 0.29 5.89
N PRO A 41 -8.70 -0.67 5.76
CA PRO A 41 -8.62 -1.73 4.79
C PRO A 41 -8.98 -1.23 3.39
N VAL A 42 -8.13 -1.56 2.41
CA VAL A 42 -8.30 -1.21 1.00
C VAL A 42 -8.14 -2.43 0.11
N LYS A 43 -8.88 -2.46 -0.99
CA LYS A 43 -8.70 -3.43 -2.07
C LYS A 43 -7.82 -2.84 -3.15
N VAL A 44 -6.80 -3.56 -3.58
CA VAL A 44 -5.94 -3.17 -4.71
C VAL A 44 -6.69 -3.42 -6.01
N LEU A 45 -6.90 -2.36 -6.79
CA LEU A 45 -7.60 -2.42 -8.07
C LEU A 45 -6.64 -2.49 -9.26
N ALA A 46 -5.50 -1.80 -9.16
CA ALA A 46 -4.48 -1.81 -10.19
C ALA A 46 -3.13 -1.40 -9.59
N ILE A 47 -2.04 -1.89 -10.17
CA ILE A 47 -0.68 -1.47 -9.83
C ILE A 47 -0.19 -0.56 -10.94
N LYS A 48 0.10 0.70 -10.59
CA LYS A 48 0.55 1.72 -11.54
C LYS A 48 1.44 2.72 -10.83
N ALA A 49 2.57 3.05 -11.44
CA ALA A 49 3.47 4.09 -10.92
C ALA A 49 2.73 5.43 -10.75
N LEU A 50 3.07 6.15 -9.70
CA LEU A 50 2.64 7.53 -9.46
C LEU A 50 3.21 8.46 -10.52
N THR A 51 2.63 9.67 -10.65
CA THR A 51 3.15 10.70 -11.55
C THR A 51 4.59 11.13 -11.23
N THR A 52 5.03 10.88 -9.99
CA THR A 52 6.42 11.09 -9.54
C THR A 52 7.38 10.00 -10.01
N GLY A 53 6.89 8.91 -10.61
CA GLY A 53 7.67 7.74 -11.02
C GLY A 53 7.83 6.66 -9.93
N ALA A 54 7.38 6.91 -8.70
CA ALA A 54 7.42 5.93 -7.62
C ALA A 54 6.40 4.79 -7.85
N PRO A 55 6.66 3.56 -7.36
CA PRO A 55 5.68 2.48 -7.38
C PRO A 55 4.39 2.89 -6.66
N GLY A 56 3.24 2.66 -7.30
CA GLY A 56 1.94 3.03 -6.78
C GLY A 56 0.86 1.99 -7.07
N ALA A 57 -0.27 2.16 -6.40
CA ALA A 57 -1.44 1.32 -6.56
C ALA A 57 -2.72 2.16 -6.51
N TRP A 58 -3.65 1.83 -7.40
CA TRP A 58 -5.04 2.24 -7.28
C TRP A 58 -5.73 1.33 -6.28
N VAL A 59 -6.34 1.93 -5.28
CA VAL A 59 -6.99 1.22 -4.18
C VAL A 59 -8.39 1.75 -3.94
N GLN A 60 -9.25 0.87 -3.44
CA GLN A 60 -10.62 1.18 -3.07
C GLN A 60 -10.83 0.86 -1.59
N PRO A 61 -11.23 1.84 -0.75
CA PRO A 61 -11.58 1.57 0.64
C PRO A 61 -12.68 0.52 0.76
N SER A 62 -12.51 -0.39 1.72
CA SER A 62 -13.51 -1.44 1.96
C SER A 62 -14.59 -1.04 2.97
N ARG A 63 -14.43 0.12 3.64
CA ARG A 63 -15.40 0.65 4.61
C ARG A 63 -15.41 2.18 4.61
N GLY A 64 -16.41 2.75 5.28
CA GLY A 64 -16.57 4.20 5.44
C GLY A 64 -17.25 4.89 4.25
N LYS A 65 -17.18 6.22 4.18
CA LYS A 65 -17.89 7.03 3.18
C LYS A 65 -17.26 7.01 1.78
N LEU A 66 -16.04 6.49 1.65
CA LEU A 66 -15.29 6.47 0.39
C LEU A 66 -15.23 5.07 -0.23
N THR A 67 -16.12 4.14 0.15
CA THR A 67 -16.17 2.78 -0.42
C THR A 67 -16.37 2.74 -1.92
N GLU A 68 -16.92 3.79 -2.52
CA GLU A 68 -17.12 3.90 -3.97
C GLU A 68 -16.01 4.70 -4.67
N HIS A 69 -15.04 5.21 -3.92
CA HIS A 69 -13.96 6.02 -4.46
C HIS A 69 -12.71 5.18 -4.73
N GLN A 70 -11.96 5.59 -5.75
CA GLN A 70 -10.66 5.02 -6.08
C GLN A 70 -9.58 6.05 -5.80
N LEU A 71 -8.51 5.62 -5.13
CA LEU A 71 -7.41 6.48 -4.71
C LEU A 71 -6.09 5.92 -5.25
N HIS A 72 -5.19 6.79 -5.69
CA HIS A 72 -3.87 6.40 -6.14
C HIS A 72 -2.85 6.73 -5.05
N ILE A 73 -2.25 5.69 -4.45
CA ILE A 73 -1.29 5.84 -3.36
C ILE A 73 0.02 5.13 -3.68
N ALA A 74 1.08 5.49 -2.95
CA ALA A 74 2.37 4.80 -3.05
C ALA A 74 2.26 3.38 -2.48
N LEU A 75 2.95 2.44 -3.13
CA LEU A 75 2.83 1.01 -2.86
C LEU A 75 3.48 0.63 -1.51
N ASP A 76 4.48 1.41 -1.08
CA ASP A 76 5.14 1.28 0.23
C ASP A 76 4.24 1.63 1.42
N ARG A 77 3.11 2.29 1.19
CA ARG A 77 2.11 2.60 2.22
C ARG A 77 1.12 1.45 2.46
N LEU A 78 1.14 0.44 1.60
CA LEU A 78 0.33 -0.76 1.76
C LEU A 78 1.06 -1.76 2.67
N SER A 79 0.37 -2.17 3.72
CA SER A 79 0.80 -3.22 4.66
C SER A 79 -0.23 -4.33 4.72
N ASP A 80 0.14 -5.48 5.30
CA ASP A 80 -0.80 -6.55 5.65
C ASP A 80 -1.67 -7.06 4.48
N CYS A 81 -1.09 -7.09 3.27
CA CYS A 81 -1.77 -7.54 2.05
C CYS A 81 -2.03 -9.04 2.06
N ARG A 82 -3.27 -9.43 1.76
CA ARG A 82 -3.75 -10.82 1.71
C ARG A 82 -4.85 -11.04 0.67
#